data_AF-A0A6M0FZQ6-F1
#
_entry.id   AF-A0A6M0FZQ6-F1
#
_cell.length_a   1.000
_cell.length_b   1.000
_cell.length_c   1.000
_cell.angle_alpha   90.00
_cell.angle_beta   90.00
_cell.angle_gamma   90.00
#
_symmetry.space_group_name_H-M   'P 1'
#
loop_
_entity.id
_entity.type
_entity.pdbx_description
1 polymer ?
#
loop_
_entity_poly.entity_id
_entity_poly.type
_entity_poly.pdbx_seq_one_letter_code
_entity_poly.pdbx_strand_id
1 'polypeptide(L)'
;MQDFSHTYKDELEGIITVLVKITSRTPEQIKPYLDKLLGQLVVYEHETIVPTERRKAFQEWVESHQYLGLPLLSDHAISRESIYGERG
;
A
#
# COMPACT_ATOMS: atom_id res chain seq x y z
N MET A 1 -5.18 16.62 -3.09
CA MET A 1 -6.48 16.08 -3.57
C MET A 1 -6.84 16.55 -4.99
N GLN A 2 -6.52 17.78 -5.40
CA GLN A 2 -6.98 18.35 -6.69
C GLN A 2 -6.29 17.78 -7.95
N ASP A 3 -5.03 17.33 -7.88
CA ASP A 3 -4.26 16.86 -9.06
C ASP A 3 -4.64 15.47 -9.60
N PHE A 4 -5.00 14.52 -8.73
CA PHE A 4 -5.37 13.16 -9.15
C PHE A 4 -6.69 13.13 -9.93
N SER A 5 -7.66 13.95 -9.54
CA SER A 5 -8.98 13.97 -10.16
C SER A 5 -8.97 14.55 -11.58
N HIS A 6 -8.03 15.46 -11.89
CA HIS A 6 -7.90 16.01 -13.24
C HIS A 6 -7.19 15.06 -14.20
N THR A 7 -6.19 14.31 -13.70
CA THR A 7 -5.35 13.41 -14.51
C THR A 7 -6.10 12.14 -14.92
N TYR A 8 -6.94 11.58 -14.05
CA TYR A 8 -7.63 10.30 -14.26
C TYR A 8 -9.13 10.45 -14.49
N LYS A 9 -9.57 11.65 -14.92
CA LYS A 9 -10.99 11.98 -15.04
C LYS A 9 -11.76 11.01 -15.94
N ASP A 10 -11.18 10.67 -17.09
CA ASP A 10 -11.82 9.79 -18.07
C ASP A 10 -11.93 8.34 -17.56
N GLU A 11 -10.93 7.87 -16.81
CA GLU A 11 -10.94 6.54 -16.19
C GLU A 11 -11.97 6.45 -15.06
N LEU A 12 -12.10 7.49 -14.25
CA LEU A 12 -13.10 7.57 -13.18
C LEU A 12 -14.52 7.54 -13.73
N GLU A 13 -14.79 8.26 -14.82
CA GLU A 13 -16.10 8.22 -15.49
C GLU A 13 -16.38 6.82 -16.10
N GLY A 14 -15.35 6.15 -16.62
CA GLY A 14 -15.42 4.75 -17.04
C GLY A 14 -15.80 3.81 -15.89
N ILE A 15 -15.14 3.95 -14.74
CA ILE A 15 -15.41 3.16 -13.53
C ILE A 15 -16.84 3.41 -13.02
N ILE A 16 -17.28 4.67 -12.96
CA ILE A 16 -18.65 5.03 -12.57
C ILE A 16 -19.66 4.34 -13.49
N THR A 17 -19.42 4.39 -14.81
CA THR A 17 -20.33 3.78 -15.80
C THR A 17 -20.46 2.27 -15.60
N VAL A 18 -19.36 1.57 -15.33
CA VAL A 18 -19.38 0.13 -15.05
C VAL A 18 -20.09 -0.17 -13.74
N LEU A 19 -19.81 0.60 -12.68
CA LEU A 19 -20.44 0.42 -11.38
C LEU A 19 -21.95 0.67 -11.41
N VAL A 20 -22.42 1.66 -12.18
CA VAL A 20 -23.85 1.90 -12.42
C VAL A 20 -24.50 0.66 -13.03
N LYS A 21 -23.87 0.06 -14.04
CA LYS A 21 -24.39 -1.14 -14.71
C LYS A 21 -24.43 -2.37 -13.79
N ILE A 22 -23.43 -2.54 -12.93
CA ILE A 22 -23.32 -3.73 -12.05
C ILE A 22 -24.25 -3.61 -10.84
N THR A 23 -24.40 -2.41 -10.28
CA THR A 23 -25.11 -2.21 -9.01
C THR A 23 -26.54 -1.73 -9.17
N SER A 24 -26.97 -1.40 -10.40
CA SER A 24 -28.28 -0.79 -10.69
C SER A 24 -28.57 0.49 -9.89
N ARG A 25 -27.51 1.20 -9.49
CA ARG A 25 -27.58 2.48 -8.75
C ARG A 25 -27.32 3.65 -9.69
N THR A 26 -27.77 4.85 -9.30
CA THR A 26 -27.51 6.05 -10.10
C THR A 26 -26.07 6.55 -9.92
N PRO A 27 -25.50 7.28 -10.89
CA PRO A 27 -24.16 7.86 -10.77
C PRO A 27 -23.98 8.69 -9.49
N GLU A 28 -25.01 9.44 -9.10
CA GLU A 28 -25.03 10.29 -7.91
C GLU A 28 -24.97 9.48 -6.62
N GLN A 29 -25.53 8.27 -6.64
CA GLN A 29 -25.45 7.34 -5.52
C GLN A 29 -24.09 6.63 -5.45
N ILE A 30 -23.34 6.54 -6.56
CA ILE A 30 -22.07 5.81 -6.62
C ILE A 30 -20.88 6.70 -6.29
N LYS A 31 -20.88 7.95 -6.77
CA LYS A 31 -19.82 8.94 -6.50
C LYS A 31 -19.36 8.98 -5.04
N PRO A 32 -20.24 9.13 -4.02
CA PRO A 32 -19.78 9.20 -2.63
C PRO A 32 -19.13 7.91 -2.12
N TYR A 33 -19.50 6.74 -2.64
CA TYR A 33 -18.86 5.47 -2.27
C TYR A 33 -17.50 5.31 -2.95
N LEU A 34 -17.40 5.71 -4.22
CA LEU A 34 -16.15 5.71 -4.95
C LEU A 34 -15.15 6.67 -4.31
N ASP A 35 -15.58 7.88 -3.97
CA ASP A 35 -14.75 8.87 -3.28
C ASP A 35 -14.27 8.38 -1.91
N LYS A 36 -15.13 7.67 -1.16
CA LYS A 36 -14.74 7.03 0.11
C LYS A 36 -13.69 5.94 -0.10
N LEU A 37 -13.85 5.07 -1.09
CA LEU A 37 -12.89 4.01 -1.40
C LEU A 37 -11.55 4.60 -1.85
N LEU A 38 -11.57 5.58 -2.75
CA LEU A 38 -10.38 6.30 -3.19
C LEU A 38 -9.69 7.00 -2.02
N GLY A 39 -10.45 7.61 -1.11
CA GLY A 39 -9.91 8.18 0.12
C GLY A 39 -9.21 7.14 1.00
N GLN A 40 -9.79 5.95 1.16
CA GLN A 40 -9.17 4.86 1.92
C GLN A 40 -7.90 4.31 1.25
N LEU A 41 -7.89 4.18 -0.07
CA LEU A 41 -6.72 3.76 -0.85
C LEU A 41 -5.57 4.76 -0.72
N VAL A 42 -5.86 6.06 -0.82
CA VAL A 42 -4.84 7.11 -0.65
C VAL A 42 -4.32 7.15 0.79
N VAL A 43 -5.16 6.89 1.79
CA VAL A 43 -4.71 6.78 3.19
C VAL A 43 -3.84 5.54 3.38
N TYR A 44 -4.18 4.40 2.77
CA TYR A 44 -3.38 3.18 2.84
C TYR A 44 -2.00 3.33 2.18
N GLU A 45 -1.88 4.06 1.07
CA GLU A 45 -0.58 4.40 0.49
C GLU A 45 0.23 5.37 1.36
N HIS A 46 -0.42 6.26 2.11
CA HIS A 46 0.24 7.24 2.99
C HIS A 46 0.47 6.77 4.43
N GLU A 47 -0.08 5.62 4.83
CA GLU A 47 0.37 4.84 6.00
C GLU A 47 1.76 4.21 5.78
N THR A 48 2.53 4.72 4.82
CA THR A 48 3.98 4.80 4.94
C THR A 48 4.32 5.50 6.26
N ILE A 49 4.62 4.70 7.29
CA ILE A 49 5.36 5.14 8.48
C ILE A 49 6.39 6.16 8.02
N VAL A 50 6.34 7.39 8.55
CA VAL A 50 7.20 8.49 8.14
C VAL A 50 8.65 7.96 8.08
N PRO A 51 9.45 8.26 7.05
CA PRO A 51 10.78 7.66 6.91
C PRO A 51 11.67 7.76 8.16
N THR A 52 11.44 8.78 8.99
CA THR A 52 12.06 8.97 10.31
C THR A 52 11.51 8.03 11.38
N GLU A 53 10.20 7.86 11.48
CA GLU A 53 9.55 6.92 12.40
C GLU A 53 9.91 5.48 12.07
N ARG A 54 9.98 5.13 10.78
CA ARG A 54 10.38 3.79 10.34
C ARG A 54 11.83 3.49 10.73
N ARG A 55 12.71 4.48 10.56
CA ARG A 55 14.12 4.38 10.97
C ARG A 55 14.25 4.22 12.48
N LYS A 56 13.47 4.99 13.24
CA LYS A 56 13.46 4.91 14.70
C LYS A 56 12.97 3.54 15.18
N ALA A 57 11.83 3.07 14.65
CA ALA A 57 11.29 1.76 14.98
C ALA A 57 12.24 0.61 14.62
N PHE A 58 12.93 0.72 13.47
CA PHE A 58 13.96 -0.26 13.09
C PHE A 58 15.15 -0.24 14.04
N GLN A 59 15.63 0.94 14.44
CA GLN A 59 16.73 1.07 15.40
C GLN A 59 16.37 0.49 16.77
N GLU A 60 15.18 0.81 17.29
CA GLU A 60 14.66 0.25 18.55
C GLU A 60 14.54 -1.28 18.48
N TRP A 61 14.09 -1.81 17.34
CA TRP A 61 14.05 -3.25 17.10
C TRP A 61 15.45 -3.87 17.13
N VAL A 62 16.44 -3.29 16.45
CA VAL A 62 17.83 -3.79 16.47
C VAL A 62 18.41 -3.79 17.89
N GLU A 63 18.27 -2.69 18.63
CA GLU A 63 18.78 -2.54 19.99
C GLU A 63 18.14 -3.55 20.96
N SER A 64 16.83 -3.77 20.84
CA SER A 64 16.10 -4.76 21.66
C SER A 64 16.46 -6.22 21.35
N HIS A 65 17.17 -6.50 20.26
CA HIS A 65 17.60 -7.86 19.90
C HIS A 65 19.12 -8.05 20.01
N GLN A 66 19.89 -6.98 20.26
CA GLN A 66 21.34 -7.04 20.37
C GLN A 66 21.82 -7.94 21.52
N TYR A 67 21.12 -7.93 22.65
CA TYR A 67 21.46 -8.74 23.83
C TYR A 67 21.03 -10.21 23.71
N LEU A 68 20.24 -10.57 22.68
CA LEU A 68 19.77 -11.94 22.47
C LEU A 68 20.85 -12.86 21.90
N GLY A 69 22.01 -12.31 21.49
CA GLY A 69 23.13 -13.10 20.99
C GLY A 69 22.77 -13.95 19.77
N LEU A 70 21.87 -13.46 18.91
CA LEU A 70 21.39 -14.20 17.76
C LEU A 70 22.57 -14.56 16.82
N PRO A 71 22.62 -15.79 16.30
CA PRO A 71 23.69 -16.19 15.39
C PRO A 71 23.61 -15.38 14.10
N LEU A 72 24.78 -15.06 13.54
CA LEU A 72 24.87 -14.44 12.22
C LEU A 72 24.28 -15.38 11.17
N LEU A 73 23.43 -14.81 10.31
CA LEU A 73 22.92 -15.53 9.15
C LEU A 73 24.07 -15.80 8.17
N SER A 74 24.05 -16.98 7.53
CA SER A 74 24.99 -17.30 6.46
C SER A 74 24.65 -16.51 5.19
N ASP A 75 25.63 -16.33 4.31
CA ASP A 75 25.45 -15.66 3.01
C ASP A 75 24.35 -16.31 2.16
N HIS A 76 24.24 -17.64 2.25
CA HIS A 76 23.15 -18.37 1.62
C HIS A 76 21.78 -17.99 2.20
N ALA A 77 21.65 -17.89 3.54
CA ALA A 77 20.37 -17.57 4.19
C ALA A 77 19.85 -16.15 3.84
N ILE A 78 20.75 -15.23 3.48
CA ILE A 78 20.40 -13.89 3.02
C ILE A 78 20.41 -13.74 1.49
N SER A 79 20.70 -14.83 0.75
CA SER A 79 20.74 -14.81 -0.71
C SER A 79 19.35 -14.59 -1.29
N ARG A 80 19.28 -13.78 -2.34
CA ARG A 80 18.05 -13.59 -3.12
C ARG A 80 17.52 -14.91 -3.67
N GLU A 81 18.42 -15.83 -4.05
CA GLU A 81 18.06 -17.17 -4.52
C GLU A 81 17.43 -18.01 -3.39
N SER A 82 17.93 -17.91 -2.17
CA SER A 82 17.32 -18.62 -1.03
C SER A 82 16.00 -18.00 -0.58
N ILE A 83 15.82 -16.69 -0.72
CA ILE A 83 14.61 -15.97 -0.28
C ILE A 83 13.49 -16.06 -1.34
N TYR A 84 13.86 -16.10 -2.62
CA TYR A 84 12.90 -16.00 -3.74
C TYR A 84 12.99 -17.13 -4.77
N GLY A 85 13.82 -18.15 -4.57
CA GLY A 85 14.23 -19.11 -5.60
C GLY A 85 13.12 -19.82 -6.38
N GLU A 86 12.03 -20.22 -5.73
CA GLU A 86 10.89 -20.90 -6.38
C GLU A 86 9.93 -19.94 -7.11
N ARG A 87 10.19 -18.62 -7.08
CA ARG A 87 9.40 -17.59 -7.78
C ARG A 87 10.25 -16.90 -8.84
N GLY A 88 10.71 -17.69 -9.81
CA GLY A 88 11.34 -17.24 -11.06
C GLY A 88 10.46 -17.55 -12.25
#